data_AF-Q7WX26-F1
#
_entry.id   AF-Q7WX26-F1
#
_cell.length_a   1.000
_cell.length_b   1.000
_cell.length_c   1.000
_cell.angle_alpha   90.00
_cell.angle_beta   90.00
_cell.angle_gamma   90.00
#
_symmetry.space_group_name_H-M   'P 1'
#
loop_
_entity.id
_entity.type
_entity.pdbx_description
1 polymer ?
#
loop_
_entity_poly.entity_id
_entity_poly.type
_entity_poly.pdbx_seq_one_letter_code
_entity_poly.pdbx_strand_id
1 'polypeptide(L)'
;MYKEIIEQFIAAQKAAHAAYAAAAAFERETVAAIPDHYRSVELRSEYRTAQELEKFCRSVASGVVNRARREFAPQGARLDIAHEDEYKRAGLDIDAALRAGKVPDIDGLWASMARRYGGHGGAELAYQQAAQRIISGFGLNRKREVKRTASAVVLRKHVTSEACYRRTARKVGYYSYQSTADCLSGLATFAAKAGHQLLAGALSQVNVHDVEYNYREKLSYPGLDIVFFKDAWEFKVSHQVADDLMLFLGEYGEAFMQEAA
;
A
#
# COMPACT_ATOMS: atom_id res chain seq x y z
N MET A 1 -6.20 -23.50 -3.71
CA MET A 1 -4.86 -23.32 -3.12
C MET A 1 -4.97 -22.72 -1.72
N TYR A 2 -5.66 -21.59 -1.56
CA TYR A 2 -5.86 -20.98 -0.24
C TYR A 2 -6.80 -21.80 0.66
N LYS A 3 -7.80 -22.46 0.06
CA LYS A 3 -8.66 -23.41 0.77
C LYS A 3 -7.86 -24.52 1.44
N GLU A 4 -6.91 -25.12 0.73
CA GLU A 4 -6.04 -26.20 1.25
C GLU A 4 -5.18 -25.72 2.42
N ILE A 5 -4.67 -24.49 2.38
CA ILE A 5 -3.92 -23.89 3.49
C ILE A 5 -4.80 -23.78 4.75
N ILE A 6 -6.06 -23.35 4.59
CA ILE A 6 -7.00 -23.25 5.71
C ILE A 6 -7.37 -24.63 6.23
N GLU A 7 -7.60 -25.60 5.35
CA GLU A 7 -7.91 -26.98 5.74
C GLU A 7 -6.75 -27.63 6.50
N GLN A 8 -5.50 -27.40 6.09
CA GLN A 8 -4.32 -27.84 6.83
C GLN A 8 -4.22 -27.17 8.21
N PHE A 9 -4.54 -25.88 8.31
CA PHE A 9 -4.57 -25.18 9.59
C PHE A 9 -5.64 -25.75 10.53
N ILE A 10 -6.85 -26.03 10.01
CA ILE A 10 -7.92 -26.69 10.77
C ILE A 10 -7.49 -28.09 11.22
N ALA A 11 -6.86 -28.87 10.35
CA ALA A 11 -6.35 -30.19 10.70
C ALA A 11 -5.28 -30.11 11.81
N ALA A 12 -4.38 -29.14 11.74
CA ALA A 12 -3.38 -28.89 12.77
C ALA A 12 -4.01 -28.49 14.11
N GLN A 13 -5.05 -27.64 14.12
CA GLN A 13 -5.79 -27.30 15.34
C GLN A 13 -6.44 -28.54 15.98
N LYS A 14 -7.03 -29.43 15.17
CA LYS A 14 -7.62 -30.69 15.66
C LYS A 14 -6.56 -31.63 16.25
N ALA A 15 -5.43 -31.79 15.56
CA ALA A 15 -4.33 -32.62 16.04
C ALA A 15 -3.73 -32.08 17.35
N ALA A 16 -3.55 -30.76 17.45
CA ALA A 16 -3.08 -30.11 18.67
C ALA A 16 -4.08 -30.31 19.82
N HIS A 17 -5.38 -30.13 19.56
CA HIS A 17 -6.41 -30.37 20.58
C HIS A 17 -6.38 -31.82 21.09
N ALA A 18 -6.27 -32.80 20.19
CA ALA A 18 -6.17 -34.21 20.57
C ALA A 18 -4.92 -34.49 21.43
N ALA A 19 -3.77 -33.90 21.08
CA ALA A 19 -2.54 -34.03 21.86
C ALA A 19 -2.67 -33.42 23.27
N TYR A 20 -3.25 -32.21 23.38
CA TYR A 20 -3.51 -31.59 24.69
C TYR A 20 -4.53 -32.38 25.51
N ALA A 21 -5.55 -32.97 24.88
CA ALA A 21 -6.53 -33.82 25.55
C ALA A 21 -5.90 -35.11 26.10
N ALA A 22 -5.00 -35.75 25.32
CA ALA A 22 -4.26 -36.91 25.78
C ALA A 22 -3.35 -36.56 26.98
N ALA A 23 -2.63 -35.44 26.92
CA ALA A 23 -1.80 -34.96 28.03
C ALA A 23 -2.62 -34.64 29.29
N ALA A 24 -3.78 -34.00 29.11
CA ALA A 24 -4.69 -33.69 30.23
C ALA A 24 -5.28 -34.96 30.86
N ALA A 25 -5.62 -35.97 30.04
CA ALA A 25 -6.09 -37.27 30.55
C ALA A 25 -4.99 -37.99 31.34
N PHE A 26 -3.76 -38.02 30.80
CA PHE A 26 -2.61 -38.61 31.49
C PHE A 26 -2.30 -37.92 32.83
N GLU A 27 -2.36 -36.58 32.88
CA GLU A 27 -2.20 -35.83 34.13
C GLU A 27 -3.30 -36.20 35.14
N ARG A 28 -4.55 -36.29 34.71
CA ARG A 28 -5.68 -36.68 35.57
C ARG A 28 -5.51 -38.07 36.16
N GLU A 29 -5.06 -39.04 35.36
CA GLU A 29 -4.83 -40.41 35.81
C GLU A 29 -3.65 -40.50 36.78
N THR A 30 -2.57 -39.78 36.50
CA THR A 30 -1.33 -39.81 37.31
C THR A 30 -1.50 -39.09 38.65
N VAL A 31 -2.35 -38.05 38.69
CA VAL A 31 -2.47 -37.13 39.83
C VAL A 31 -3.90 -37.09 40.39
N ALA A 32 -4.53 -38.26 40.47
CA ALA A 32 -5.97 -38.46 40.72
C ALA A 32 -6.54 -37.85 42.02
N ALA A 33 -5.70 -37.51 43.01
CA ALA A 33 -6.13 -36.96 44.30
C ALA A 33 -6.09 -35.41 44.37
N ILE A 34 -5.67 -34.74 43.30
CA ILE A 34 -5.50 -33.28 43.28
C ILE A 34 -6.74 -32.59 42.69
N PRO A 35 -7.28 -31.55 43.34
CA PRO A 35 -8.40 -30.75 42.81
C PRO A 35 -8.10 -30.15 41.44
N ASP A 36 -9.14 -30.00 40.61
CA ASP A 36 -9.05 -29.53 39.22
C ASP A 36 -8.27 -28.21 39.02
N HIS A 37 -8.30 -27.30 40.00
CA HIS A 37 -7.61 -26.00 39.92
C HIS A 37 -6.10 -26.06 40.17
N TYR A 38 -5.56 -27.21 40.55
CA TYR A 38 -4.12 -27.47 40.69
C TYR A 38 -3.55 -28.25 39.50
N ARG A 39 -4.36 -28.55 38.48
CA ARG A 39 -3.90 -29.21 37.24
C ARG A 39 -3.20 -28.20 36.35
N SER A 40 -2.13 -28.64 35.70
CA SER A 40 -1.27 -27.79 34.88
C SER A 40 -1.67 -27.81 33.40
N VAL A 41 -2.28 -28.90 32.91
CA VAL A 41 -2.68 -29.00 31.50
C VAL A 41 -4.05 -28.38 31.29
N GLU A 42 -4.07 -27.20 30.67
CA GLU A 42 -5.31 -26.54 30.23
C GLU A 42 -5.67 -26.92 28.79
N LEU A 43 -6.94 -27.31 28.60
CA LEU A 43 -7.52 -27.40 27.26
C LEU A 43 -7.88 -26.01 26.76
N ARG A 44 -7.46 -25.69 25.54
CA ARG A 44 -7.92 -24.48 24.88
C ARG A 44 -9.45 -24.54 24.72
N SER A 45 -10.11 -23.43 25.06
CA SER A 45 -11.54 -23.30 24.84
C SER A 45 -11.87 -23.25 23.34
N GLU A 46 -13.04 -23.76 22.96
CA GLU A 46 -13.54 -23.71 21.58
C GLU A 46 -13.60 -22.28 21.04
N TYR A 47 -13.97 -21.32 21.91
CA TYR A 47 -13.97 -19.90 21.60
C TYR A 47 -12.58 -19.39 21.16
N ARG A 48 -11.51 -19.75 21.88
CA ARG A 48 -10.15 -19.35 21.50
C ARG A 48 -9.72 -19.97 20.18
N THR A 49 -10.05 -21.24 19.96
CA THR A 49 -9.75 -21.94 18.69
C THR A 49 -10.48 -21.31 17.51
N ALA A 50 -11.76 -20.95 17.67
CA ALA A 50 -12.55 -20.27 16.65
C ALA A 50 -11.99 -18.86 16.33
N GLN A 51 -11.61 -18.10 17.36
CA GLN A 51 -11.00 -16.78 17.18
C GLN A 51 -9.64 -16.85 16.46
N GLU A 52 -8.82 -17.86 16.76
CA GLU A 52 -7.56 -18.10 16.06
C GLU A 52 -7.79 -18.40 14.58
N LEU A 53 -8.78 -19.25 14.26
CA LEU A 53 -9.14 -19.58 12.88
C LEU A 53 -9.64 -18.35 12.11
N GLU A 54 -10.46 -17.50 12.75
CA GLU A 54 -10.92 -16.24 12.15
C GLU A 54 -9.75 -15.31 11.83
N LYS A 55 -8.85 -15.07 12.81
CA LYS A 55 -7.65 -14.25 12.62
C LYS A 55 -6.76 -14.81 11.52
N PHE A 56 -6.59 -16.12 11.47
CA PHE A 56 -5.83 -16.80 10.43
C PHE A 56 -6.44 -16.55 9.05
N CYS A 57 -7.75 -16.76 8.87
CA CYS A 57 -8.44 -16.52 7.61
C CYS A 57 -8.31 -15.06 7.14
N ARG A 58 -8.48 -14.08 8.05
CA ARG A 58 -8.30 -12.65 7.74
C ARG A 58 -6.86 -12.32 7.34
N SER A 59 -5.88 -12.94 7.99
CA SER A 59 -4.47 -12.80 7.64
C SER A 59 -4.19 -13.35 6.24
N VAL A 60 -4.70 -14.55 5.92
CA VAL A 60 -4.56 -15.16 4.59
C VAL A 60 -5.20 -14.27 3.52
N ALA A 61 -6.43 -13.82 3.72
CA ALA A 61 -7.13 -12.92 2.79
C ALA A 61 -6.35 -11.62 2.56
N SER A 62 -5.81 -11.01 3.62
CA SER A 62 -4.97 -9.81 3.51
C SER A 62 -3.67 -10.10 2.76
N GLY A 63 -3.09 -11.28 2.98
CA GLY A 63 -1.95 -11.78 2.21
C GLY A 63 -2.25 -11.89 0.71
N VAL A 64 -3.45 -12.33 0.33
CA VAL A 64 -3.88 -12.41 -1.07
C VAL A 64 -3.99 -11.03 -1.70
N VAL A 65 -4.57 -10.04 -1.01
CA VAL A 65 -4.63 -8.65 -1.50
C VAL A 65 -3.22 -8.06 -1.64
N ASN A 66 -2.35 -8.28 -0.66
CA ASN A 66 -0.96 -7.81 -0.73
C ASN A 66 -0.17 -8.49 -1.85
N ARG A 67 -0.45 -9.76 -2.13
CA ARG A 67 0.09 -10.47 -3.30
C ARG A 67 -0.39 -9.82 -4.59
N ALA A 68 -1.68 -9.55 -4.72
CA ALA A 68 -2.26 -8.89 -5.90
C ALA A 68 -1.63 -7.51 -6.16
N ARG A 69 -1.41 -6.70 -5.11
CA ARG A 69 -0.71 -5.41 -5.21
C ARG A 69 0.70 -5.53 -5.77
N ARG A 70 1.39 -6.65 -5.55
CA ARG A 70 2.76 -6.89 -6.04
C ARG A 70 2.77 -7.51 -7.44
N GLU A 71 1.90 -8.47 -7.71
CA GLU A 71 1.89 -9.21 -8.97
C GLU A 71 1.23 -8.41 -10.12
N PHE A 72 0.23 -7.59 -9.82
CA PHE A 72 -0.48 -6.82 -10.85
C PHE A 72 0.00 -5.38 -10.97
N ALA A 73 0.89 -4.92 -10.09
CA ALA A 73 1.53 -3.62 -10.26
C ALA A 73 2.57 -3.67 -11.40
N PRO A 74 2.63 -2.65 -12.26
CA PRO A 74 3.70 -2.55 -13.22
C PRO A 74 5.03 -2.28 -12.50
N GLN A 75 6.14 -2.63 -13.14
CA GLN A 75 7.47 -2.49 -12.54
C GLN A 75 7.73 -1.04 -12.08
N GLY A 76 8.12 -0.88 -10.82
CA GLY A 76 8.43 0.43 -10.23
C GLY A 76 7.21 1.28 -9.86
N ALA A 77 5.98 0.79 -10.08
CA ALA A 77 4.76 1.49 -9.73
C ALA A 77 4.11 0.92 -8.47
N ARG A 78 3.35 1.77 -7.77
CA ARG A 78 2.55 1.38 -6.61
C ARG A 78 1.08 1.26 -6.99
N LEU A 79 0.53 0.05 -6.80
CA LEU A 79 -0.89 -0.25 -6.91
C LEU A 79 -1.53 -0.33 -5.50
N ASP A 80 -2.47 0.57 -5.22
CA ASP A 80 -3.28 0.54 -4.01
C ASP A 80 -4.61 -0.19 -4.27
N ILE A 81 -4.87 -1.24 -3.49
CA ILE A 81 -6.12 -2.01 -3.55
C ILE A 81 -6.77 -1.97 -2.17
N ALA A 82 -8.01 -1.50 -2.07
CA ALA A 82 -8.76 -1.47 -0.81
C ALA A 82 -9.26 -2.88 -0.46
N HIS A 83 -8.91 -3.39 0.73
CA HIS A 83 -9.22 -4.77 1.13
C HIS A 83 -10.73 -5.00 1.21
N GLU A 84 -11.44 -4.10 1.91
CA GLU A 84 -12.88 -4.20 2.15
C GLU A 84 -13.70 -4.18 0.86
N ASP A 85 -13.30 -3.37 -0.11
CA ASP A 85 -14.01 -3.28 -1.38
C ASP A 85 -13.84 -4.56 -2.19
N GLU A 86 -12.64 -5.15 -2.19
CA GLU A 86 -12.39 -6.41 -2.88
C GLU A 86 -13.06 -7.60 -2.20
N TYR A 87 -13.13 -7.61 -0.87
CA TYR A 87 -13.88 -8.64 -0.12
C TYR A 87 -15.36 -8.60 -0.51
N LYS A 88 -15.97 -7.41 -0.51
CA LYS A 88 -17.37 -7.23 -0.94
C LYS A 88 -17.58 -7.65 -2.39
N ARG A 89 -16.71 -7.23 -3.31
CA ARG A 89 -16.80 -7.59 -4.74
C ARG A 89 -16.69 -9.10 -4.96
N ALA A 90 -15.81 -9.76 -4.22
CA ALA A 90 -15.65 -11.21 -4.29
C ALA A 90 -16.76 -11.99 -3.55
N GLY A 91 -17.63 -11.31 -2.81
CA GLY A 91 -18.61 -11.97 -1.93
C GLY A 91 -17.97 -12.70 -0.76
N LEU A 92 -16.75 -12.32 -0.36
CA LEU A 92 -16.04 -12.94 0.74
C LEU A 92 -16.56 -12.40 2.08
N ASP A 93 -17.30 -13.24 2.79
CA ASP A 93 -17.68 -13.01 4.19
C ASP A 93 -17.09 -14.14 5.06
N ILE A 94 -15.95 -13.83 5.70
CA ILE A 94 -15.23 -14.78 6.55
C ILE A 94 -16.09 -15.17 7.76
N ASP A 95 -16.77 -14.20 8.37
CA ASP A 95 -17.52 -14.40 9.61
C ASP A 95 -18.78 -15.24 9.36
N ALA A 96 -19.49 -14.99 8.26
CA ALA A 96 -20.63 -15.80 7.86
C ALA A 96 -20.22 -17.23 7.47
N ALA A 97 -19.11 -17.39 6.73
CA ALA A 97 -18.61 -18.70 6.34
C ALA A 97 -18.24 -19.56 7.57
N LEU A 98 -17.48 -18.98 8.51
CA LEU A 98 -17.07 -19.68 9.72
C LEU A 98 -18.24 -20.02 10.64
N ARG A 99 -19.21 -19.11 10.82
CA ARG A 99 -20.45 -19.39 11.57
C ARG A 99 -21.28 -20.52 10.96
N ALA A 100 -21.24 -20.67 9.64
CA ALA A 100 -21.89 -21.77 8.93
C ALA A 100 -21.07 -23.08 8.92
N GLY A 101 -19.91 -23.12 9.58
CA GLY A 101 -19.01 -24.28 9.58
C GLY A 101 -18.33 -24.54 8.23
N LYS A 102 -18.22 -23.51 7.38
CA LYS A 102 -17.62 -23.60 6.04
C LYS A 102 -16.25 -22.91 6.02
N VAL A 103 -15.39 -23.35 5.10
CA VAL A 103 -14.13 -22.67 4.79
C VAL A 103 -14.43 -21.41 3.95
N PRO A 104 -13.95 -20.21 4.34
CA PRO A 104 -14.10 -19.00 3.54
C PRO A 104 -13.47 -19.15 2.15
N ASP A 105 -14.16 -18.67 1.11
CA ASP A 105 -13.73 -18.80 -0.29
C ASP A 105 -12.67 -17.75 -0.70
N ILE A 106 -11.46 -17.92 -0.17
CA ILE A 106 -10.31 -17.05 -0.49
C ILE A 106 -9.77 -17.34 -1.91
N ASP A 107 -9.95 -18.56 -2.43
CA ASP A 107 -9.60 -18.87 -3.81
C ASP A 107 -10.50 -18.05 -4.78
N GLY A 108 -11.79 -17.88 -4.45
CA GLY A 108 -12.71 -16.98 -5.15
C GLY A 108 -12.27 -15.51 -5.11
N LEU A 109 -11.77 -15.02 -3.97
CA LEU A 109 -11.17 -13.69 -3.86
C LEU A 109 -10.00 -13.51 -4.85
N TRP A 110 -9.07 -14.48 -4.90
CA TRP A 110 -7.96 -14.44 -5.84
C TRP A 110 -8.43 -14.43 -7.30
N ALA A 111 -9.38 -15.30 -7.65
CA ALA A 111 -9.91 -15.38 -9.02
C ALA A 111 -10.60 -14.07 -9.45
N SER A 112 -11.34 -13.44 -8.54
CA SER A 112 -11.96 -12.12 -8.76
C SER A 112 -10.89 -11.05 -9.05
N MET A 113 -9.85 -10.98 -8.22
CA MET A 113 -8.76 -10.01 -8.41
C MET A 113 -7.95 -10.30 -9.67
N ALA A 114 -7.64 -11.56 -9.97
CA ALA A 114 -6.92 -11.93 -11.19
C ALA A 114 -7.70 -11.57 -12.46
N ARG A 115 -9.03 -11.68 -12.43
CA ARG A 115 -9.87 -11.24 -13.56
C ARG A 115 -9.86 -9.72 -13.75
N ARG A 116 -9.84 -8.96 -12.65
CA ARG A 116 -9.92 -7.50 -12.66
C ARG A 116 -8.57 -6.83 -12.94
N TYR A 117 -7.52 -7.33 -12.31
CA TYR A 117 -6.20 -6.71 -12.29
C TYR A 117 -5.17 -7.47 -13.13
N GLY A 118 -5.46 -8.70 -13.54
CA GLY A 118 -4.62 -9.45 -14.46
C GLY A 118 -4.53 -8.78 -15.84
N GLY A 119 -3.51 -9.17 -16.61
CA GLY A 119 -3.22 -8.54 -17.89
C GLY A 119 -2.83 -7.08 -17.70
N HIS A 120 -3.62 -6.16 -18.26
CA HIS A 120 -3.36 -4.72 -18.20
C HIS A 120 -4.13 -3.97 -17.11
N GLY A 121 -5.13 -4.59 -16.47
CA GLY A 121 -6.03 -3.87 -15.55
C GLY A 121 -5.32 -3.32 -14.30
N GLY A 122 -4.37 -4.06 -13.74
CA GLY A 122 -3.56 -3.61 -12.61
C GLY A 122 -2.59 -2.48 -13.00
N ALA A 123 -2.04 -2.55 -14.21
CA ALA A 123 -1.16 -1.51 -14.74
C ALA A 123 -1.90 -0.20 -14.98
N GLU A 124 -3.06 -0.28 -15.64
CA GLU A 124 -3.92 0.87 -15.91
C GLU A 124 -4.37 1.56 -14.61
N LEU A 125 -4.84 0.79 -13.62
CA LEU A 125 -5.22 1.36 -12.32
C LEU A 125 -4.03 1.99 -11.59
N ALA A 126 -2.85 1.36 -11.64
CA ALA A 126 -1.65 1.93 -11.02
C ALA A 126 -1.25 3.27 -11.67
N TYR A 127 -1.40 3.41 -12.99
CA TYR A 127 -1.15 4.66 -13.71
C TYR A 127 -2.19 5.73 -13.38
N GLN A 128 -3.48 5.37 -13.31
CA GLN A 128 -4.54 6.28 -12.85
C GLN A 128 -4.27 6.79 -11.44
N GLN A 129 -3.88 5.91 -10.50
CA GLN A 129 -3.52 6.31 -9.14
C GLN A 129 -2.27 7.20 -9.12
N ALA A 130 -1.26 6.90 -9.93
CA ALA A 130 -0.08 7.75 -10.05
C ALA A 130 -0.43 9.16 -10.56
N ALA A 131 -1.26 9.25 -11.61
CA ALA A 131 -1.77 10.52 -12.12
C ALA A 131 -2.54 11.30 -11.05
N GLN A 132 -3.42 10.63 -10.31
CA GLN A 132 -4.16 11.22 -9.19
C GLN A 132 -3.23 11.79 -8.11
N ARG A 133 -2.18 11.05 -7.73
CA ARG A 133 -1.17 11.51 -6.75
C ARG A 133 -0.42 12.74 -7.24
N ILE A 134 -0.06 12.80 -8.53
CA ILE A 134 0.58 13.96 -9.14
C ILE A 134 -0.37 15.17 -9.15
N ILE A 135 -1.60 15.00 -9.65
CA ILE A 135 -2.61 16.05 -9.73
C ILE A 135 -2.89 16.63 -8.35
N SER A 136 -3.13 15.78 -7.36
CA SER A 136 -3.38 16.19 -5.97
C SER A 136 -2.14 16.84 -5.35
N GLY A 137 -0.95 16.31 -5.64
CA GLY A 137 0.32 16.79 -5.11
C GLY A 137 0.65 18.22 -5.54
N PHE A 138 0.43 18.55 -6.81
CA PHE A 138 0.61 19.90 -7.36
C PHE A 138 -0.65 20.77 -7.28
N GLY A 139 -1.81 20.18 -7.00
CA GLY A 139 -3.11 20.85 -6.99
C GLY A 139 -3.55 21.33 -8.37
N LEU A 140 -3.27 20.54 -9.42
CA LEU A 140 -3.56 20.90 -10.81
C LEU A 140 -5.07 21.03 -11.07
N ASN A 141 -5.88 20.24 -10.36
CA ASN A 141 -7.34 20.34 -10.40
C ASN A 141 -7.89 21.66 -9.83
N ARG A 142 -7.13 22.35 -8.97
CA ARG A 142 -7.52 23.65 -8.38
C ARG A 142 -7.03 24.84 -9.22
N LYS A 143 -6.75 24.62 -10.52
CA LYS A 143 -6.18 25.62 -11.44
C LYS A 143 -4.92 26.30 -10.88
N ARG A 144 -4.11 25.57 -10.09
CA ARG A 144 -2.82 26.11 -9.60
C ARG A 144 -1.89 26.39 -10.77
N GLU A 145 -1.09 27.43 -10.60
CA GLU A 145 -0.27 27.99 -11.66
C GLU A 145 0.81 27.02 -12.13
N VAL A 146 0.72 26.60 -13.40
CA VAL A 146 1.81 25.94 -14.13
C VAL A 146 2.56 27.01 -14.89
N LYS A 147 3.81 27.30 -14.48
CA LYS A 147 4.61 28.35 -15.13
C LYS A 147 5.46 27.75 -16.23
N ARG A 148 5.18 28.10 -17.48
CA ARG A 148 6.08 27.80 -18.60
C ARG A 148 7.11 28.90 -18.72
N THR A 149 8.38 28.52 -18.68
CA THR A 149 9.52 29.43 -18.88
C THR A 149 10.28 29.04 -20.15
N ALA A 150 11.22 29.87 -20.60
CA ALA A 150 12.01 29.57 -21.78
C ALA A 150 12.76 28.23 -21.68
N SER A 151 13.21 27.84 -20.49
CA SER A 151 14.05 26.65 -20.30
C SER A 151 13.35 25.45 -19.64
N ALA A 152 12.20 25.66 -18.98
CA ALA A 152 11.53 24.61 -18.22
C ALA A 152 10.04 24.90 -17.94
N VAL A 153 9.29 23.87 -17.60
CA VAL A 153 7.97 23.97 -16.97
C VAL A 153 8.14 23.85 -15.46
N VAL A 154 7.68 24.84 -14.72
CA VAL A 154 7.80 24.91 -13.26
C VAL A 154 6.47 24.53 -12.62
N LEU A 155 6.50 23.46 -11.84
CA LEU A 155 5.39 23.01 -11.00
C LEU A 155 5.71 23.29 -9.54
N ARG A 156 4.79 23.92 -8.82
CA ARG A 156 4.99 24.28 -7.41
C ARG A 156 4.13 23.41 -6.50
N LYS A 157 4.77 22.65 -5.63
CA LYS A 157 4.11 21.87 -4.58
C LYS A 157 4.20 22.60 -3.25
N HIS A 158 3.09 22.71 -2.54
CA HIS A 158 3.11 23.18 -1.15
C HIS A 158 3.69 22.08 -0.26
N VAL A 159 4.74 22.42 0.49
CA VAL A 159 5.44 21.54 1.43
C VAL A 159 5.83 22.39 2.62
N THR A 160 5.16 22.19 3.75
CA THR A 160 5.56 22.85 4.99
C THR A 160 6.80 22.15 5.52
N SER A 161 7.81 22.93 5.88
CA SER A 161 9.07 22.41 6.43
C SER A 161 9.26 22.83 7.89
N GLU A 162 10.01 22.02 8.62
CA GLU A 162 10.37 22.25 10.02
C GLU A 162 11.88 22.44 10.12
N ALA A 163 12.32 23.25 11.09
CA ALA A 163 13.76 23.43 11.33
C ALA A 163 14.35 22.18 12.00
N CYS A 164 15.54 21.77 11.58
CA CYS A 164 16.28 20.71 12.27
C CYS A 164 16.89 21.26 13.55
N TYR A 165 16.82 20.50 14.65
CA TYR A 165 17.32 20.95 15.95
C TYR A 165 18.82 21.31 15.87
N ARG A 166 19.16 22.55 16.25
CA ARG A 166 20.52 23.11 16.23
C ARG A 166 21.21 23.13 14.86
N ARG A 167 20.48 23.03 13.75
CA ARG A 167 21.03 23.13 12.39
C ARG A 167 20.30 24.21 11.58
N THR A 168 20.97 24.76 10.57
CA THR A 168 20.33 25.66 9.58
C THR A 168 19.48 24.89 8.56
N ALA A 169 19.68 23.57 8.50
CA ALA A 169 18.92 22.66 7.66
C ALA A 169 17.46 22.56 8.10
N ARG A 170 16.62 22.19 7.14
CA ARG A 170 15.19 21.99 7.29
C ARG A 170 14.83 20.60 6.79
N LYS A 171 13.77 20.04 7.35
CA LYS A 171 13.18 18.79 6.89
C LYS A 171 11.72 19.00 6.52
N VAL A 172 11.16 18.08 5.73
CA VAL A 172 9.72 18.07 5.47
C VAL A 172 8.97 17.97 6.81
N GLY A 173 7.90 18.75 6.98
CA GLY A 173 7.11 18.73 8.21
C GLY A 173 6.12 17.57 8.26
N TYR A 174 5.64 17.25 9.46
CA TYR A 174 4.81 16.07 9.73
C TYR A 174 3.62 15.91 8.77
N TYR A 175 2.85 16.99 8.60
CA TYR A 175 1.65 16.99 7.76
C TYR A 175 1.92 17.00 6.25
N SER A 176 3.17 17.21 5.83
CA SER A 176 3.56 17.24 4.41
C SER A 176 4.19 15.94 3.93
N TYR A 177 4.64 15.04 4.82
CA TYR A 177 5.36 13.81 4.46
C TYR A 177 4.59 12.94 3.46
N GLN A 178 3.41 12.45 3.86
CA GLN A 178 2.66 11.49 3.05
C GLN A 178 2.30 12.06 1.68
N SER A 179 1.77 13.29 1.64
CA SER A 179 1.43 13.94 0.36
C SER A 179 2.64 14.19 -0.56
N THR A 180 3.83 14.33 0.02
CA THR A 180 5.08 14.53 -0.75
C THR A 180 5.63 13.20 -1.24
N ALA A 181 5.62 12.17 -0.39
CA ALA A 181 6.00 10.81 -0.77
C ALA A 181 5.09 10.27 -1.88
N ASP A 182 3.77 10.44 -1.75
CA ASP A 182 2.82 10.01 -2.78
C ASP A 182 3.02 10.75 -4.11
N CYS A 183 3.29 12.07 -4.06
CA CYS A 183 3.58 12.86 -5.25
C CYS A 183 4.87 12.39 -5.95
N LEU A 184 5.95 12.15 -5.22
CA LEU A 184 7.21 11.65 -5.78
C LEU A 184 7.05 10.22 -6.32
N SER A 185 6.32 9.36 -5.63
CA SER A 185 6.00 8.00 -6.10
C SER A 185 5.17 8.02 -7.39
N GLY A 186 4.21 8.95 -7.51
CA GLY A 186 3.47 9.20 -8.74
C GLY A 186 4.40 9.63 -9.88
N LEU A 187 5.28 10.61 -9.63
CA LEU A 187 6.26 11.07 -10.62
C LEU A 187 7.24 9.96 -11.04
N ALA A 188 7.68 9.11 -10.13
CA ALA A 188 8.52 7.96 -10.44
C ALA A 188 7.80 6.95 -11.35
N THR A 189 6.53 6.68 -11.07
CA THR A 189 5.68 5.79 -11.89
C THR A 189 5.48 6.36 -13.29
N PHE A 190 5.18 7.66 -13.40
CA PHE A 190 5.10 8.37 -14.68
C PHE A 190 6.42 8.24 -15.45
N ALA A 191 7.55 8.57 -14.83
CA ALA A 191 8.85 8.57 -15.47
C ALA A 191 9.19 7.16 -16.01
N ALA A 192 8.87 6.10 -15.26
CA ALA A 192 9.06 4.73 -15.71
C ALA A 192 8.20 4.41 -16.94
N LYS A 193 6.91 4.79 -16.94
CA LYS A 193 5.98 4.57 -18.06
C LYS A 193 6.37 5.35 -19.31
N ALA A 194 6.89 6.56 -19.16
CA ALA A 194 7.34 7.41 -20.26
C ALA A 194 8.75 7.07 -20.78
N GLY A 195 9.44 6.10 -20.17
CA GLY A 195 10.78 5.68 -20.60
C GLY A 195 11.95 6.45 -19.95
N HIS A 196 11.68 7.37 -19.02
CA HIS A 196 12.68 8.14 -18.27
C HIS A 196 13.27 7.34 -17.09
N GLN A 197 13.89 6.20 -17.36
CA GLN A 197 14.29 5.21 -16.33
C GLN A 197 15.25 5.77 -15.26
N LEU A 198 16.20 6.63 -15.66
CA LEU A 198 17.13 7.25 -14.70
C LEU A 198 16.40 8.20 -13.73
N LEU A 199 15.43 8.97 -14.24
CA LEU A 199 14.59 9.85 -13.42
C LEU A 199 13.70 9.01 -12.50
N ALA A 200 13.07 7.96 -13.02
CA ALA A 200 12.23 7.05 -12.25
C ALA A 200 12.99 6.39 -11.09
N GLY A 201 14.19 5.87 -11.37
CA GLY A 201 15.06 5.26 -10.38
C GLY A 201 15.48 6.26 -9.29
N ALA A 202 15.88 7.46 -9.69
CA ALA A 202 16.30 8.49 -8.75
C ALA A 202 15.14 8.95 -7.84
N LEU A 203 13.95 9.18 -8.40
CA LEU A 203 12.77 9.57 -7.62
C LEU A 203 12.31 8.48 -6.66
N SER A 204 12.41 7.20 -7.07
CA SER A 204 12.03 6.05 -6.23
C SER A 204 12.94 5.87 -5.01
N GLN A 205 14.16 6.40 -5.06
CA GLN A 205 15.13 6.33 -3.96
C GLN A 205 14.99 7.49 -2.96
N VAL A 206 14.17 8.50 -3.25
CA VAL A 206 13.99 9.64 -2.35
C VAL A 206 13.14 9.23 -1.15
N ASN A 207 13.77 9.00 0.00
CA ASN A 207 13.06 8.88 1.26
C ASN A 207 12.77 10.26 1.85
N VAL A 208 11.51 10.73 1.74
CA VAL A 208 11.08 12.05 2.21
C VAL A 208 11.35 12.29 3.70
N HIS A 209 11.42 11.23 4.52
CA HIS A 209 11.73 11.34 5.94
C HIS A 209 13.18 11.77 6.21
N ASP A 210 14.09 11.41 5.32
CA ASP A 210 15.54 11.64 5.47
C ASP A 210 16.01 12.89 4.69
N VAL A 211 15.09 13.54 3.97
CA VAL A 211 15.40 14.75 3.20
C VAL A 211 15.59 15.94 4.15
N GLU A 212 16.86 16.23 4.44
CA GLU A 212 17.32 17.49 5.03
C GLU A 212 17.88 18.41 3.92
N TYR A 213 17.52 19.69 3.95
CA TYR A 213 17.97 20.67 2.95
C TYR A 213 18.12 22.07 3.54
N ASN A 214 18.95 22.89 2.90
CA ASN A 214 19.03 24.32 3.13
C ASN A 214 18.05 25.08 2.23
N TYR A 215 17.71 26.31 2.63
CA TYR A 215 16.83 27.16 1.83
C TYR A 215 17.43 27.44 0.44
N ARG A 216 16.64 27.22 -0.61
CA ARG A 216 16.99 27.28 -2.04
C ARG A 216 18.05 26.28 -2.49
N GLU A 217 18.32 25.25 -1.69
CA GLU A 217 19.09 24.11 -2.15
C GLU A 217 18.38 23.44 -3.34
N LYS A 218 19.18 22.94 -4.28
CA LYS A 218 18.70 22.34 -5.53
C LYS A 218 19.21 20.91 -5.64
N LEU A 219 18.29 19.95 -5.79
CA LEU A 219 18.63 18.61 -6.28
C LEU A 219 18.37 18.52 -7.77
N SER A 220 19.34 18.00 -8.51
CA SER A 220 19.26 17.88 -9.96
C SER A 220 19.15 16.41 -10.35
N TYR A 221 18.18 16.10 -11.19
CA TYR A 221 17.95 14.81 -11.82
C TYR A 221 17.89 15.00 -13.35
N PRO A 222 18.04 13.92 -14.14
CA PRO A 222 17.85 14.00 -15.59
C PRO A 222 16.47 14.57 -15.93
N GLY A 223 16.44 15.78 -16.50
CA GLY A 223 15.20 16.45 -16.91
C GLY A 223 14.35 17.05 -15.78
N LEU A 224 14.82 17.04 -14.52
CA LEU A 224 14.10 17.61 -13.37
C LEU A 224 15.07 18.23 -12.36
N ASP A 225 14.89 19.51 -12.04
CA ASP A 225 15.47 20.12 -10.84
C ASP A 225 14.39 20.31 -9.77
N ILE A 226 14.70 19.99 -8.51
CA ILE A 226 13.86 20.29 -7.35
C ILE A 226 14.56 21.36 -6.52
N VAL A 227 13.94 22.53 -6.39
CA VAL A 227 14.41 23.64 -5.55
C VAL A 227 13.57 23.70 -4.28
N PHE A 228 14.22 23.69 -3.13
CA PHE A 228 13.55 23.65 -1.84
C PHE A 228 13.38 25.03 -1.22
N PHE A 229 12.14 25.40 -0.89
CA PHE A 229 11.82 26.59 -0.10
C PHE A 229 11.22 26.19 1.25
N LYS A 230 11.00 27.19 2.12
CA LYS A 230 10.43 26.98 3.45
C LYS A 230 9.02 26.35 3.40
N ASP A 231 8.17 26.84 2.50
CA ASP A 231 6.74 26.45 2.45
C ASP A 231 6.34 25.84 1.10
N ALA A 232 7.31 25.53 0.25
CA ALA A 232 7.07 24.92 -1.05
C ALA A 232 8.31 24.28 -1.64
N TRP A 233 8.11 23.33 -2.53
CA TRP A 233 9.12 22.80 -3.43
C TRP A 233 8.76 23.18 -4.86
N GLU A 234 9.75 23.63 -5.64
CA GLU A 234 9.59 23.92 -7.07
C GLU A 234 10.27 22.83 -7.90
N PHE A 235 9.48 22.21 -8.75
CA PHE A 235 9.90 21.17 -9.67
C PHE A 235 10.04 21.83 -11.05
N LYS A 236 11.28 22.00 -11.51
CA LYS A 236 11.59 22.56 -12.83
C LYS A 236 11.85 21.39 -13.77
N VAL A 237 10.84 21.08 -14.56
CA VAL A 237 10.81 19.96 -15.50
C VAL A 237 11.27 20.46 -16.87
N SER A 238 12.17 19.73 -17.54
CA SER A 238 12.51 20.06 -18.93
C SER A 238 11.28 19.96 -19.83
N HIS A 239 11.25 20.71 -20.95
CA HIS A 239 10.09 20.70 -21.84
C HIS A 239 9.71 19.30 -22.33
N GLN A 240 10.71 18.47 -22.68
CA GLN A 240 10.47 17.09 -23.11
C GLN A 240 9.76 16.26 -22.03
N VAL A 241 10.28 16.26 -20.79
CA VAL A 241 9.66 15.50 -19.69
C VAL A 241 8.30 16.10 -19.30
N ALA A 242 8.14 17.41 -19.44
CA ALA A 242 6.88 18.08 -19.16
C ALA A 242 5.78 17.73 -20.17
N ASP A 243 6.11 17.63 -21.47
CA ASP A 243 5.16 17.22 -22.50
C ASP A 243 4.71 15.77 -22.28
N ASP A 244 5.65 14.86 -22.00
CA ASP A 244 5.33 13.47 -21.64
C ASP A 244 4.47 13.37 -20.38
N LEU A 245 4.75 14.24 -19.38
CA LEU A 245 3.95 14.31 -18.16
C LEU A 245 2.51 14.77 -18.48
N MET A 246 2.33 15.75 -19.34
CA MET A 246 0.99 16.22 -19.71
C MET A 246 0.22 15.16 -20.50
N LEU A 247 0.88 14.41 -21.39
CA LEU A 247 0.27 13.27 -22.08
C LEU A 247 -0.17 12.19 -21.08
N PHE A 248 0.71 11.82 -20.14
CA PHE A 248 0.40 10.85 -19.09
C PHE A 248 -0.78 11.29 -18.22
N LEU A 249 -0.81 12.57 -17.82
CA LEU A 249 -1.92 13.12 -17.03
C LEU A 249 -3.21 13.22 -17.83
N GLY A 250 -3.15 13.47 -19.15
CA GLY A 250 -4.31 13.42 -20.03
C GLY A 250 -4.86 12.00 -20.17
N GLU A 251 -3.99 11.00 -20.37
CA GLU A 251 -4.39 9.61 -20.57
C GLU A 251 -4.97 8.97 -19.30
N TYR A 252 -4.35 9.20 -18.13
CA TYR A 252 -4.70 8.48 -16.89
C TYR A 252 -5.33 9.36 -15.79
N GLY A 253 -5.32 10.69 -15.96
CA GLY A 253 -5.78 11.64 -14.94
C GLY A 253 -7.04 12.43 -15.31
N GLU A 254 -7.57 12.27 -16.53
CA GLU A 254 -8.69 13.07 -17.04
C GLU A 254 -9.92 13.04 -16.13
N ALA A 255 -10.37 11.86 -15.71
CA ALA A 255 -11.53 11.70 -14.83
C ALA A 255 -11.37 12.50 -13.52
N PHE A 256 -10.17 12.50 -12.94
CA PHE A 256 -9.89 13.19 -11.68
C PHE A 256 -9.76 14.72 -11.84
N MET A 257 -9.38 15.19 -13.03
CA MET A 257 -9.38 16.61 -13.36
C MET A 257 -10.81 17.15 -13.54
N GLN A 258 -11.75 16.31 -14.00
CA GLN A 258 -13.15 16.67 -14.22
C GLN A 258 -13.99 16.62 -12.93
N GLU A 259 -13.76 15.67 -12.02
CA GLU A 259 -14.50 15.53 -10.76
C GLU A 259 -14.32 16.70 -9.77
N ALA A 260 -13.34 17.57 -10.00
CA ALA A 260 -13.00 18.71 -9.13
C ALA A 260 -13.26 20.09 -9.78
N ALA A 261 -13.83 20.12 -10.98
CA ALA A 261 -14.23 21.33 -11.70
C ALA A 261 -15.66 21.76 -11.35
#